data_AF-A0A2A2ERQ3-F1
#
_entry.id   AF-A0A2A2ERQ3-F1
#
_cell.length_a   1.000
_cell.length_b   1.000
_cell.length_c   1.000
_cell.angle_alpha   90.00
_cell.angle_beta   90.00
_cell.angle_gamma   90.00
#
_symmetry.space_group_name_H-M   'P 1'
#
loop_
_entity.id
_entity.type
_entity.pdbx_description
1 polymer ?
#
loop_
_entity_poly.entity_id
_entity_poly.type
_entity_poly.pdbx_seq_one_letter_code
_entity_poly.pdbx_strand_id
1 'polypeptide(L)'
;MLRLGLLLLIVPVIVLMGVYFWELGDVRECTLSGGYWDYHDGVCRDTPQPFVSWLERYPLLVNGGMLLSVLGVVLCMVGLYVKKR
;
A
#
# COMPACT_ATOMS: atom_id res chain seq x y z
N MET A 1 10.02 -15.54 -16.49
CA MET A 1 10.68 -14.30 -16.01
C MET A 1 9.79 -13.08 -16.23
N LEU A 2 9.55 -12.62 -17.47
CA LEU A 2 8.80 -11.38 -17.74
C LEU A 2 7.38 -11.31 -17.14
N ARG A 3 6.53 -12.33 -17.33
CA ARG A 3 5.16 -12.32 -16.79
C ARG A 3 5.15 -12.25 -15.25
N LEU A 4 6.03 -13.02 -14.60
CA LEU A 4 6.17 -13.02 -13.14
C LEU A 4 6.71 -11.69 -12.61
N GLY A 5 7.73 -11.14 -13.29
CA GLY A 5 8.28 -9.82 -12.94
C GLY A 5 7.25 -8.72 -13.05
N LEU A 6 6.39 -8.75 -14.08
CA LEU A 6 5.30 -7.78 -14.25
C LEU A 6 4.25 -7.89 -13.15
N LEU A 7 3.88 -9.11 -12.75
CA LEU A 7 2.98 -9.33 -11.61
C LEU A 7 3.57 -8.78 -10.31
N LEU A 8 4.82 -9.12 -10.01
CA LEU A 8 5.53 -8.64 -8.82
C LEU A 8 5.73 -7.11 -8.82
N LEU A 9 5.86 -6.50 -9.99
CA LEU A 9 6.00 -5.06 -10.14
C LEU A 9 4.68 -4.30 -9.89
N ILE A 10 3.56 -4.81 -10.40
CA ILE A 10 2.31 -4.06 -10.47
C ILE A 10 1.38 -4.39 -9.29
N VAL A 11 1.22 -5.68 -8.98
CA VAL A 11 0.22 -6.14 -8.01
C VAL A 11 0.42 -5.53 -6.63
N PRO A 12 1.64 -5.46 -6.06
CA PRO A 12 1.82 -4.87 -4.73
C PRO A 12 1.38 -3.40 -4.67
N VAL A 13 1.67 -2.62 -5.72
CA VAL A 13 1.30 -1.21 -5.78
C VAL A 13 -0.22 -1.05 -5.84
N ILE A 14 -0.92 -1.83 -6.67
CA ILE A 14 -2.38 -1.81 -6.76
C ILE A 14 -3.00 -2.18 -5.41
N VAL A 15 -2.48 -3.22 -4.75
CA VAL A 15 -2.98 -3.66 -3.43
C VAL A 15 -2.77 -2.57 -2.39
N LEU A 16 -1.57 -1.98 -2.33
CA LEU A 16 -1.25 -0.90 -1.38
C LEU A 16 -2.16 0.31 -1.60
N MET A 17 -2.38 0.72 -2.86
CA MET A 17 -3.32 1.79 -3.17
C MET A 17 -4.74 1.43 -2.76
N GLY A 18 -5.21 0.23 -3.08
CA GLY A 18 -6.56 -0.22 -2.75
C GLY A 18 -6.84 -0.18 -1.24
N VAL A 19 -5.94 -0.73 -0.44
CA VAL A 19 -6.11 -0.73 1.03
C VAL A 19 -6.00 0.68 1.61
N TYR A 20 -5.08 1.50 1.11
CA TYR A 20 -4.96 2.90 1.54
C TYR A 20 -6.23 3.70 1.24
N PHE A 21 -6.79 3.58 0.04
CA PHE A 21 -8.00 4.29 -0.34
C PHE A 21 -9.24 3.80 0.41
N TRP A 22 -9.26 2.53 0.82
CA TRP A 22 -10.31 2.02 1.69
C TRP A 22 -10.31 2.77 3.02
N GLU A 23 -9.21 2.76 3.77
CA GLU A 23 -9.15 3.46 5.05
C GLU A 23 -9.37 4.96 4.88
N LEU A 24 -8.83 5.57 3.82
CA LEU A 24 -9.06 6.98 3.53
C LEU A 24 -10.55 7.30 3.34
N GLY A 25 -11.34 6.35 2.83
CA GLY A 25 -12.79 6.43 2.75
C GLY A 25 -13.42 6.55 4.14
N ASP A 26 -13.07 5.63 5.04
CA ASP A 26 -13.61 5.59 6.42
C ASP A 26 -13.21 6.84 7.22
N VAL A 27 -11.94 7.27 7.09
CA VAL A 27 -11.42 8.52 7.68
C VAL A 27 -12.23 9.72 7.18
N ARG A 28 -12.49 9.78 5.88
CA ARG A 28 -13.27 10.88 5.26
C ARG A 28 -14.70 10.89 5.75
N GLU A 29 -15.35 9.73 5.83
CA GLU A 29 -16.73 9.64 6.34
C GLU A 29 -16.82 10.15 7.78
N CYS A 30 -15.94 9.67 8.66
CA CYS A 30 -15.87 10.09 10.06
C CYS A 30 -15.59 11.60 10.22
N THR A 31 -14.64 12.13 9.46
CA THR A 31 -14.29 13.56 9.56
C THR A 31 -15.37 14.48 9.00
N LEU A 32 -16.05 14.06 7.91
CA LEU A 32 -17.17 14.81 7.35
C LEU A 32 -18.40 14.81 8.26
N SER A 33 -18.59 13.79 9.09
CA SER A 33 -19.61 13.77 10.14
C SER A 33 -19.22 14.56 11.39
N GLY A 34 -18.04 15.21 11.42
CA GLY A 34 -17.54 15.99 12.55
C GLY A 34 -16.86 15.18 13.65
N GLY A 35 -16.57 13.89 13.41
CA GLY A 35 -15.84 13.02 14.33
C GLY A 35 -14.33 13.07 14.14
N TYR A 36 -13.63 12.30 14.98
CA TYR A 36 -12.18 12.18 14.99
C TYR A 36 -11.77 10.72 14.78
N TRP A 37 -11.03 10.45 13.70
CA TRP A 37 -10.61 9.08 13.38
C TRP A 37 -9.47 8.62 14.29
N ASP A 38 -9.64 7.45 14.91
CA ASP A 38 -8.59 6.76 15.65
C ASP A 38 -7.82 5.84 14.70
N TYR A 39 -6.59 6.23 14.38
CA TYR A 39 -5.73 5.49 13.47
C TYR A 39 -5.22 4.17 14.06
N HIS A 40 -5.23 3.96 15.39
CA HIS A 40 -4.81 2.68 15.96
C HIS A 40 -5.94 1.65 15.92
N ASP A 41 -7.13 2.06 16.35
CA ASP A 41 -8.28 1.17 16.47
C ASP A 41 -9.11 1.07 15.19
N GLY A 42 -8.95 2.01 14.24
CA GLY A 42 -9.70 2.04 12.99
C GLY A 42 -11.18 2.37 13.20
N VAL A 43 -11.46 3.30 14.11
CA VAL A 43 -12.84 3.67 14.49
C VAL A 43 -13.01 5.18 14.60
N CYS A 44 -14.23 5.66 14.41
CA CYS A 44 -14.58 7.05 14.65
C CYS A 44 -14.83 7.30 16.14
N ARG A 45 -14.31 8.42 16.67
CA ARG A 45 -14.44 8.85 18.06
C ARG A 45 -15.03 10.26 18.14
N ASP A 46 -15.64 10.59 19.28
CA ASP A 46 -16.20 11.92 19.56
C ASP A 46 -15.16 12.91 20.10
N THR A 47 -13.97 12.44 20.48
CA THR A 47 -12.88 13.25 21.04
C THR A 47 -11.66 13.26 20.13
N PRO A 48 -10.86 14.34 20.13
CA PRO A 48 -9.66 14.44 19.31
C PRO A 48 -8.71 13.26 19.46
N GLN A 49 -8.27 12.72 18.32
CA GLN A 49 -7.33 11.59 18.24
C GLN A 49 -6.00 12.04 17.62
N PRO A 50 -4.87 11.43 18.01
CA PRO A 50 -3.59 11.69 17.38
C PRO A 50 -3.56 11.13 15.96
N PHE A 51 -2.99 11.91 15.02
CA PHE A 51 -2.68 11.40 13.69
C PHE A 51 -1.49 10.44 13.76
N VAL A 52 -1.64 9.25 13.15
CA VAL A 52 -0.54 8.30 12.96
C VAL A 52 -0.56 7.83 11.51
N SER A 53 0.57 7.95 10.83
CA SER A 53 0.61 7.68 9.39
C SER A 53 0.45 6.18 9.09
N TRP A 54 -0.11 5.87 7.91
CA TRP A 54 -0.18 4.48 7.42
C TRP A 54 1.19 3.81 7.33
N LEU A 55 2.22 4.59 6.96
CA LEU A 55 3.59 4.09 6.81
C LEU A 55 4.18 3.66 8.15
N GLU A 56 3.84 4.35 9.23
CA GLU A 56 4.28 4.01 10.58
C GLU A 56 3.51 2.81 11.16
N ARG A 57 2.21 2.68 10.84
CA ARG A 57 1.36 1.58 11.33
C ARG A 57 1.62 0.25 10.60
N TYR A 58 1.89 0.31 9.29
CA TYR A 58 2.05 -0.88 8.45
C TYR A 58 3.39 -0.92 7.69
N PRO A 59 4.54 -0.78 8.38
CA PRO A 59 5.84 -0.66 7.72
C PRO A 59 6.24 -1.93 6.98
N LEU A 60 5.88 -3.12 7.48
CA LEU A 60 6.16 -4.39 6.81
C LEU A 60 5.38 -4.53 5.51
N LEU A 61 4.11 -4.12 5.50
CA LEU A 61 3.27 -4.19 4.31
C LEU A 61 3.77 -3.23 3.23
N VAL A 62 4.05 -1.97 3.61
CA VAL A 62 4.54 -0.94 2.68
C VAL A 62 5.93 -1.31 2.17
N ASN A 63 6.91 -1.52 3.04
CA ASN A 63 8.27 -1.81 2.63
C ASN A 63 8.39 -3.16 1.92
N GLY A 64 7.67 -4.18 2.40
CA GLY A 64 7.61 -5.49 1.75
C GLY A 64 7.01 -5.41 0.35
N GLY A 65 5.92 -4.67 0.16
CA GLY A 65 5.32 -4.44 -1.15
C GLY A 65 6.25 -3.69 -2.12
N MET A 66 6.99 -2.70 -1.61
CA MET A 66 7.99 -1.99 -2.41
C MET A 66 9.17 -2.90 -2.79
N LEU A 67 9.66 -3.73 -1.85
CA LEU A 67 10.72 -4.69 -2.13
C LEU A 67 10.29 -5.74 -3.17
N LEU A 68 9.05 -6.24 -3.11
CA LEU A 68 8.50 -7.13 -4.14
C LEU A 68 8.46 -6.43 -5.50
N SER A 69 8.09 -5.14 -5.54
CA SER A 69 8.10 -4.36 -6.77
C SER A 69 9.51 -4.21 -7.36
N VAL A 70 10.51 -3.96 -6.52
CA VAL A 70 11.93 -3.92 -6.93
C VAL A 70 12.37 -5.27 -7.50
N LEU A 71 12.03 -6.39 -6.85
CA LEU A 71 12.29 -7.74 -7.38
C LEU A 71 11.59 -7.96 -8.72
N GLY A 72 10.39 -7.44 -8.89
CA GLY A 72 9.65 -7.45 -10.15
C GLY A 72 10.42 -6.77 -11.28
N VAL A 73 10.99 -5.58 -11.03
CA VAL A 73 11.85 -4.87 -11.99
C VAL A 73 13.06 -5.74 -12.38
N VAL A 74 13.76 -6.31 -11.40
CA VAL A 74 14.95 -7.15 -11.66
C VAL A 74 14.58 -8.34 -12.54
N LEU A 75 13.48 -9.04 -12.25
CA LEU A 75 13.02 -10.18 -13.05
C LEU A 75 12.60 -9.79 -14.47
N CYS A 76 12.00 -8.61 -14.63
CA CYS A 76 11.70 -8.06 -15.95
C CYS A 76 12.98 -7.79 -16.75
N MET A 77 13.99 -7.15 -16.14
CA MET A 77 15.28 -6.88 -16.78
C MET A 77 15.99 -8.17 -17.19
N VAL A 78 16.09 -9.16 -16.29
CA VAL A 78 16.65 -10.48 -16.60
C VAL A 78 15.88 -11.15 -17.73
N GLY A 79 14.54 -11.11 -17.69
CA GLY A 79 13.70 -11.69 -18.73
C GLY A 79 13.91 -11.06 -20.11
N LEU A 80 14.08 -9.74 -20.18
CA LEU A 80 14.35 -9.02 -21.43
C LEU A 80 15.78 -9.27 -21.94
N TYR A 81 16.76 -9.32 -21.04
CA TYR A 81 18.15 -9.55 -21.38
C TYR A 81 18.40 -10.97 -21.91
N VAL A 82 17.83 -11.99 -21.25
CA VAL A 82 18.00 -13.40 -21.63
C VAL A 82 17.26 -13.76 -22.91
N LYS A 83 16.13 -13.08 -23.22
CA LYS A 83 15.32 -13.34 -24.43
C LYS A 83 16.00 -12.90 -25.74
N LYS A 84 17.20 -12.30 -25.68
CA LYS A 84 17.97 -11.87 -26.85
C LYS A 84 18.94 -12.95 -27.41
N ARG A 85 18.81 -14.21 -27.02
CA ARG A 85 19.50 -15.36 -27.66
C ARG A 85 18.51 -16.23 -28.42
#